data_AF-A0A7J4USA4-F1
#
_entry.id   AF-A0A7J4USA4-F1
#
_cell.length_a   1.000
_cell.length_b   1.000
_cell.length_c   1.000
_cell.angle_alpha   90.00
_cell.angle_beta   90.00
_cell.angle_gamma   90.00
#
_symmetry.space_group_name_H-M   'P 1'
#
loop_
_entity.id
_entity.type
_entity.pdbx_description
1 polymer ?
#
loop_
_entity_poly.entity_id
_entity_poly.type
_entity_poly.pdbx_seq_one_letter_code
_entity_poly.pdbx_strand_id
1 'polypeptide(L)'
;MRTIQTPKEIKAITFGLMDPEEYREMSATKVITADTYDDDGFPIDMGLMDPRLGVIDPGLECRTCGQRAGSCNGHFGHIELAAPVIHVSFSKLIRRLLRTTCRKCSRIVLSEEEKIGIKDRYKRAQGLILSPETVAKDIVRMTKKHDFCPHPECGAQQYDIQHEKPTTFYEVQDVLSSEYSNLILGAMQPDTEDETSTGVSPQELSEITKIPIDRINQIISGEFRPLEEDRIAIQKALKVDLTVKDANK
;
A
#
# COMPACT_ATOMS: atom_id res chain seq x y z
N MET A 1 52.89 -19.23 -13.80
CA MET A 1 53.22 -18.12 -12.87
C MET A 1 52.09 -18.01 -11.85
N ARG A 2 52.33 -18.34 -10.57
CA ARG A 2 51.36 -18.08 -9.50
C ARG A 2 51.42 -16.59 -9.16
N THR A 3 50.41 -15.83 -9.54
CA THR A 3 50.23 -14.44 -9.12
C THR A 3 50.05 -14.44 -7.61
N ILE A 4 51.05 -13.94 -6.88
CA ILE A 4 50.96 -13.73 -5.43
C ILE A 4 49.94 -12.60 -5.22
N GLN A 5 48.70 -12.95 -4.89
CA GLN A 5 47.68 -11.97 -4.52
C GLN A 5 47.96 -11.49 -3.09
N THR A 6 48.00 -10.18 -2.91
CA THR A 6 48.11 -9.55 -1.59
C THR A 6 46.87 -9.89 -0.75
N PRO A 7 47.02 -10.30 0.52
CA PRO A 7 45.88 -10.55 1.39
C PRO A 7 45.01 -9.28 1.51
N LYS A 8 43.69 -9.46 1.40
CA LYS A 8 42.71 -8.38 1.51
C LYS A 8 41.99 -8.46 2.85
N GLU A 9 41.63 -7.31 3.41
CA GLU A 9 40.83 -7.18 4.62
C GLU A 9 39.45 -6.60 4.31
N ILE A 10 38.43 -7.02 5.05
CA ILE A 10 37.05 -6.54 4.89
C ILE A 10 36.95 -5.15 5.53
N LYS A 11 36.72 -4.12 4.71
CA LYS A 11 36.62 -2.74 5.18
C LYS A 11 35.26 -2.42 5.80
N ALA A 12 34.17 -2.85 5.16
CA ALA A 12 32.80 -2.54 5.57
C ALA A 12 31.81 -3.53 4.93
N ILE A 13 30.60 -3.59 5.49
CA ILE A 13 29.45 -4.33 4.94
C ILE A 13 28.34 -3.31 4.70
N THR A 14 27.79 -3.30 3.49
CA THR A 14 26.66 -2.45 3.11
C THR A 14 25.41 -3.30 3.03
N PHE A 15 24.37 -2.90 3.74
CA PHE A 15 23.06 -3.56 3.69
C PHE A 15 22.16 -2.86 2.67
N GLY A 16 21.40 -3.65 1.92
CA GLY A 16 20.49 -3.17 0.90
C GLY A 16 19.45 -4.22 0.56
N LEU A 17 18.56 -3.88 -0.38
CA LEU A 17 17.68 -4.83 -1.04
C LEU A 17 18.33 -5.20 -2.37
N MET A 18 18.25 -6.47 -2.74
CA MET A 18 18.72 -6.94 -4.03
C MET A 18 17.63 -6.77 -5.09
N ASP A 19 18.05 -6.44 -6.31
CA ASP A 19 17.15 -6.40 -7.45
C ASP A 19 16.71 -7.82 -7.84
N PRO A 20 15.46 -8.05 -8.30
CA PRO A 20 15.05 -9.32 -8.88
C PRO A 20 16.04 -9.90 -9.91
N GLU A 21 16.73 -9.07 -10.68
CA GLU A 21 17.75 -9.53 -11.63
C GLU A 21 19.00 -10.10 -10.93
N GLU A 22 19.47 -9.48 -9.85
CA GLU A 22 20.61 -9.98 -9.07
C GLU A 22 20.31 -11.38 -8.47
N TYR A 23 19.07 -11.61 -8.01
CA TYR A 23 18.65 -12.92 -7.55
C TYR A 23 18.73 -13.98 -8.65
N ARG A 24 18.39 -13.64 -9.89
CA ARG A 24 18.47 -14.57 -11.03
C ARG A 24 19.93 -14.82 -11.43
N GLU A 25 20.77 -13.80 -11.43
CA GLU A 25 22.20 -13.94 -11.75
C GLU A 25 22.96 -14.80 -10.73
N MET A 26 22.65 -14.66 -9.44
CA MET A 26 23.24 -15.48 -8.38
C MET A 26 22.72 -16.92 -8.37
N SER A 27 21.61 -17.19 -9.06
CA SER A 27 20.94 -18.46 -8.99
C SER A 27 21.54 -19.50 -9.93
N ALA A 28 21.85 -20.68 -9.39
CA ALA A 28 22.32 -21.82 -10.16
C ALA A 28 21.21 -22.54 -10.94
N THR A 29 19.97 -22.51 -10.43
CA THR A 29 18.82 -23.15 -11.08
C THR A 29 17.51 -22.53 -10.62
N LYS A 30 16.50 -22.61 -11.49
CA LYS A 30 15.12 -22.28 -11.16
C LYS A 30 14.45 -23.52 -10.56
N VAL A 31 13.83 -23.35 -9.39
CA VAL A 31 13.02 -24.41 -8.76
C VAL A 31 11.59 -24.31 -9.28
N ILE A 32 11.07 -25.42 -9.80
CA ILE A 32 9.75 -25.50 -10.43
C ILE A 32 8.86 -26.54 -9.76
N THR A 33 9.43 -27.66 -9.30
CA THR A 33 8.69 -28.68 -8.54
C THR A 33 9.02 -28.61 -7.04
N ALA A 34 8.04 -28.96 -6.22
CA ALA A 34 8.20 -29.12 -4.77
C ALA A 34 8.74 -30.51 -4.39
N ASP A 35 8.79 -31.45 -5.34
CA ASP A 35 9.27 -32.79 -5.11
C ASP A 35 10.78 -32.80 -4.87
N THR A 36 11.24 -33.73 -4.03
CA THR A 36 12.64 -33.83 -3.59
C THR A 36 13.36 -34.95 -4.30
N TYR A 37 12.84 -36.17 -4.23
CA TYR A 37 13.41 -37.39 -4.81
C TYR A 37 12.37 -38.12 -5.65
N ASP A 38 12.82 -38.83 -6.68
CA ASP A 38 11.99 -39.73 -7.48
C ASP A 38 11.77 -41.08 -6.79
N ASP A 39 10.98 -41.96 -7.42
CA ASP A 39 10.65 -43.29 -6.89
C ASP A 39 11.90 -44.19 -6.73
N ASP A 40 12.98 -43.91 -7.45
CA ASP A 40 14.26 -44.61 -7.38
C ASP A 40 15.20 -44.02 -6.30
N GLY A 41 14.79 -42.94 -5.64
CA GLY A 41 15.54 -42.26 -4.58
C GLY A 41 16.59 -41.27 -5.08
N PHE A 42 16.56 -40.88 -6.34
CA PHE A 42 17.46 -39.87 -6.90
C PHE A 42 16.85 -38.46 -6.82
N PRO A 43 17.66 -37.40 -6.60
CA PRO A 43 17.15 -36.04 -6.58
C PRO A 43 16.56 -35.62 -7.93
N ILE A 44 15.43 -34.91 -7.89
CA ILE A 44 14.73 -34.45 -9.09
C ILE A 44 15.35 -33.15 -9.62
N ASP A 45 15.63 -33.10 -10.92
CA ASP A 45 16.08 -31.89 -11.62
C ASP A 45 15.04 -30.76 -11.49
N MET A 46 15.50 -29.54 -11.18
CA MET A 46 14.64 -28.37 -10.92
C MET A 46 13.67 -28.55 -9.73
N GLY A 47 13.94 -29.54 -8.86
CA GLY A 47 13.28 -29.71 -7.56
C GLY A 47 14.03 -29.06 -6.41
N LEU A 48 13.57 -29.30 -5.18
CA LEU A 48 14.17 -28.70 -3.97
C LEU A 48 15.56 -29.26 -3.65
N MET A 49 15.86 -30.48 -4.10
CA MET A 49 17.15 -31.16 -3.88
C MET A 49 18.01 -31.21 -5.16
N ASP A 50 17.79 -30.32 -6.13
CA ASP A 50 18.55 -30.29 -7.39
C ASP A 50 20.07 -30.25 -7.10
N PRO A 51 20.89 -31.17 -7.65
CA PRO A 51 22.34 -31.22 -7.44
C PRO A 51 23.10 -29.93 -7.85
N ARG A 52 22.48 -29.02 -8.60
CA ARG A 52 23.01 -27.67 -8.89
C ARG A 52 23.01 -26.77 -7.65
N LEU A 53 22.12 -26.98 -6.68
CA LEU A 53 22.05 -26.23 -5.42
C LEU A 53 23.08 -26.71 -4.39
N GLY A 54 23.61 -27.91 -4.59
CA GLY A 54 24.56 -28.56 -3.70
C GLY A 54 24.24 -30.04 -3.58
N VAL A 55 25.13 -30.79 -2.94
CA VAL A 55 24.96 -32.22 -2.69
C VAL A 55 25.27 -32.53 -1.23
N ILE A 56 24.41 -33.36 -0.63
CA ILE A 56 24.61 -33.92 0.71
C ILE A 56 25.04 -35.38 0.67
N ASP A 57 24.68 -36.10 -0.40
CA ASP A 57 24.98 -37.51 -0.55
C ASP A 57 26.43 -37.72 -1.00
N PRO A 58 27.19 -38.60 -0.32
CA PRO A 58 28.62 -38.82 -0.61
C PRO A 58 28.88 -39.45 -1.98
N GLY A 59 27.86 -40.07 -2.59
CA GLY A 59 27.93 -40.65 -3.93
C GLY A 59 27.66 -39.66 -5.07
N LEU A 60 27.27 -38.42 -4.76
CA LEU A 60 26.90 -37.41 -5.74
C LEU A 60 27.90 -36.24 -5.76
N GLU A 61 28.00 -35.60 -6.92
CA GLU A 61 28.82 -34.42 -7.15
C GLU A 61 27.94 -33.24 -7.53
N CYS A 62 28.23 -32.06 -6.98
CA CYS A 62 27.48 -30.85 -7.28
C CYS A 62 27.66 -30.48 -8.76
N ARG A 63 26.55 -30.28 -9.48
CA ARG A 63 26.57 -29.93 -10.90
C ARG A 63 27.04 -28.50 -11.19
N THR A 64 27.16 -27.66 -10.16
CA THR A 64 27.60 -26.25 -10.30
C THR A 64 29.09 -26.09 -10.04
N CYS A 65 29.62 -26.63 -8.93
CA CYS A 65 31.05 -26.50 -8.59
C CYS A 65 31.89 -27.78 -8.78
N GLY A 66 31.27 -28.91 -9.09
CA GLY A 66 31.95 -30.21 -9.25
C GLY A 66 32.48 -30.83 -7.96
N GLN A 67 32.13 -30.28 -6.80
CA GLN A 67 32.62 -30.77 -5.50
C GLN A 67 31.63 -31.76 -4.88
N ARG A 68 32.17 -32.67 -4.06
CA ARG A 68 31.39 -33.65 -3.29
C ARG A 68 30.87 -33.06 -1.98
N ALA A 69 30.00 -33.82 -1.32
CA ALA A 69 29.49 -33.51 0.01
C ALA A 69 30.64 -33.18 0.99
N GLY A 70 30.48 -32.10 1.74
CA GLY A 70 31.48 -31.60 2.70
C GLY A 70 32.52 -30.62 2.13
N SER A 71 32.71 -30.56 0.81
CA SER A 71 33.54 -29.53 0.16
C SER A 71 32.72 -28.44 -0.52
N CYS A 72 31.51 -28.78 -1.00
CA CYS A 72 30.60 -27.82 -1.61
C CYS A 72 30.04 -26.84 -0.56
N ASN A 73 30.12 -25.54 -0.84
CA ASN A 73 29.60 -24.46 0.02
C ASN A 73 28.09 -24.21 -0.16
N GLY A 74 27.43 -24.89 -1.10
CA GLY A 74 26.06 -24.65 -1.50
C GLY A 74 25.91 -23.49 -2.49
N HIS A 75 24.84 -23.54 -3.28
CA HIS A 75 24.51 -22.56 -4.31
C HIS A 75 23.06 -22.13 -4.19
N PHE A 76 22.78 -20.85 -4.46
CA PHE A 76 21.43 -20.32 -4.38
C PHE A 76 20.56 -20.78 -5.55
N GLY A 77 19.29 -21.03 -5.26
CA GLY A 77 18.22 -21.22 -6.24
C GLY A 77 17.27 -20.04 -6.21
N HIS A 78 16.41 -19.92 -7.23
CA HIS A 78 15.31 -18.97 -7.21
C HIS A 78 13.99 -19.64 -7.61
N ILE A 79 12.90 -19.06 -7.12
CA ILE A 79 11.54 -19.40 -7.52
C ILE A 79 10.96 -18.17 -8.20
N GLU A 80 10.54 -18.33 -9.45
CA GLU A 80 9.86 -17.25 -10.18
C GLU A 80 8.39 -17.22 -9.76
N LEU A 81 8.00 -16.18 -9.02
CA LEU A 81 6.62 -16.02 -8.57
C LEU A 81 5.72 -15.59 -9.74
N ALA A 82 4.53 -16.18 -9.84
CA ALA A 82 3.57 -15.83 -10.88
C ALA A 82 3.00 -14.40 -10.73
N ALA A 83 3.03 -13.85 -9.52
CA ALA A 83 2.57 -12.51 -9.19
C ALA A 83 3.43 -11.92 -8.07
N PRO A 84 3.57 -10.58 -7.98
CA PRO A 84 4.32 -9.94 -6.91
C PRO A 84 3.65 -10.18 -5.56
N VAL A 85 4.45 -10.50 -4.55
CA VAL A 85 4.00 -10.72 -3.18
C VAL A 85 4.61 -9.67 -2.26
N ILE A 86 3.78 -9.06 -1.42
CA ILE A 86 4.23 -8.07 -0.44
C ILE A 86 5.00 -8.78 0.67
N HIS A 87 6.25 -8.36 0.88
CA HIS A 87 7.07 -8.87 1.96
C HIS A 87 6.57 -8.36 3.33
N VAL A 88 6.15 -9.28 4.20
CA VAL A 88 5.46 -8.98 5.48
C VAL A 88 6.24 -8.01 6.36
N SER A 89 7.58 -8.15 6.43
CA SER A 89 8.43 -7.27 7.26
C SER A 89 8.42 -5.81 6.80
N PHE A 90 8.09 -5.54 5.54
CA PHE A 90 8.02 -4.18 5.00
C PHE A 90 6.59 -3.62 5.00
N SER A 91 5.58 -4.37 5.44
CA SER A 91 4.17 -3.93 5.46
C SER A 91 3.98 -2.55 6.11
N LYS A 92 4.59 -2.31 7.27
CA LYS A 92 4.53 -1.00 7.97
C LYS A 92 5.18 0.12 7.16
N LEU A 93 6.31 -0.17 6.51
CA LEU A 93 7.03 0.80 5.67
C LEU A 93 6.23 1.12 4.40
N ILE A 94 5.68 0.11 3.75
CA ILE A 94 4.81 0.25 2.56
C ILE A 94 3.60 1.09 2.91
N ARG A 95 2.89 0.81 4.02
CA ARG A 95 1.77 1.65 4.48
C ARG A 95 2.19 3.11 4.64
N ARG A 96 3.37 3.35 5.21
CA ARG A 96 3.91 4.69 5.41
C ARG A 96 4.14 5.40 4.09
N LEU A 97 4.76 4.72 3.12
CA LEU A 97 5.05 5.26 1.80
C LEU A 97 3.75 5.60 1.05
N LEU A 98 2.82 4.65 0.99
CA LEU A 98 1.53 4.83 0.32
C LEU A 98 0.76 6.03 0.86
N ARG A 99 0.78 6.28 2.18
CA ARG A 99 0.11 7.45 2.81
C ARG A 99 0.83 8.78 2.59
N THR A 100 2.08 8.76 2.13
CA THR A 100 2.89 9.98 1.92
C THR A 100 2.99 10.38 0.46
N THR A 101 2.66 9.49 -0.47
CA THR A 101 2.81 9.71 -1.92
C THR A 101 1.45 9.82 -2.59
N CYS A 102 1.34 10.69 -3.58
CA CYS A 102 0.13 10.83 -4.37
C CYS A 102 -0.08 9.63 -5.28
N ARG A 103 -1.27 9.02 -5.27
CA ARG A 103 -1.65 7.90 -6.16
C ARG A 103 -1.47 8.21 -7.66
N LYS A 104 -1.72 9.46 -8.07
CA LYS A 104 -1.73 9.85 -9.49
C LYS A 104 -0.34 10.23 -10.02
N CYS A 105 0.40 11.06 -9.28
CA CYS A 105 1.72 11.54 -9.74
C CYS A 105 2.91 10.89 -9.05
N SER A 106 2.69 10.00 -8.07
CA SER A 106 3.72 9.31 -7.28
C SER A 106 4.70 10.24 -6.53
N ARG A 107 4.45 11.55 -6.51
CA ARG A 107 5.24 12.54 -5.76
C ARG A 107 4.77 12.59 -4.31
N ILE A 108 5.68 12.93 -3.40
CA ILE A 108 5.34 13.16 -1.99
C ILE A 108 4.31 14.30 -1.88
N VAL A 109 3.26 14.10 -1.09
CA VAL A 109 2.15 15.06 -0.89
C VAL A 109 2.57 16.19 0.07
N LEU A 110 3.52 17.01 -0.39
CA LEU A 110 4.02 18.19 0.29
C LEU A 110 4.23 19.31 -0.72
N SER A 111 4.01 20.55 -0.30
CA SER A 111 4.35 21.73 -1.10
C SER A 111 5.88 21.89 -1.22
N GLU A 112 6.34 22.71 -2.17
CA GLU A 112 7.78 22.96 -2.31
C GLU A 112 8.39 23.62 -1.07
N GLU A 113 7.65 24.51 -0.41
CA GLU A 113 8.07 25.14 0.85
C GLU A 113 8.26 24.11 1.97
N GLU A 114 7.30 23.18 2.12
CA GLU A 114 7.37 22.11 3.11
C GLU A 114 8.54 21.15 2.84
N LYS A 115 8.81 20.84 1.55
CA LYS A 115 9.94 20.00 1.15
C LYS A 115 11.27 20.62 1.52
N ILE A 116 11.45 21.93 1.32
CA ILE A 116 12.67 22.65 1.69
C ILE A 116 12.89 22.55 3.21
N GLY A 117 11.86 22.84 4.00
CA GLY A 117 11.94 22.76 5.46
C GLY A 117 12.30 21.36 5.96
N ILE A 118 11.72 20.30 5.38
CA ILE A 118 12.03 18.92 5.76
C ILE A 118 13.44 18.51 5.33
N LYS A 119 13.92 18.92 4.15
CA LYS A 119 15.29 18.64 3.70
C LYS A 119 16.32 19.21 4.68
N ASP A 120 16.11 20.43 5.17
CA ASP A 120 17.00 21.05 6.15
C ASP A 120 16.97 20.33 7.49
N ARG A 121 15.79 19.92 7.96
CA ARG A 121 15.64 19.11 9.18
C ARG A 121 16.33 17.76 9.05
N TYR A 122 16.24 17.12 7.88
CA TYR A 122 16.88 15.85 7.60
C TYR A 122 18.41 15.96 7.64
N LYS A 123 18.99 16.99 7.00
CA LYS A 123 20.43 17.27 7.03
C LYS A 123 20.94 17.49 8.46
N ARG A 124 20.19 18.24 9.28
CA ARG A 124 20.54 18.45 10.70
C ARG A 124 20.46 17.15 11.51
N ALA A 125 19.46 16.32 11.27
CA ALA A 125 19.30 15.05 11.97
C ALA A 125 20.46 14.09 11.67
N GLN A 126 20.94 14.03 10.43
CA GLN A 126 22.12 13.24 10.06
C GLN A 126 23.38 13.67 10.81
N GLY A 127 23.56 14.97 11.06
CA GLY A 127 24.73 15.48 11.78
C GLY A 127 24.72 15.26 13.30
N LEU A 128 23.56 14.93 13.90
CA LEU A 128 23.35 14.93 15.36
C LEU A 128 23.12 13.54 15.96
N ILE A 129 23.35 12.44 15.22
CA ILE A 129 23.00 11.06 15.66
C ILE A 129 21.51 10.97 16.03
N LEU A 130 20.67 11.87 15.50
CA LEU A 130 19.22 11.79 15.69
C LEU A 130 18.68 10.74 14.72
N SER A 131 17.79 9.86 15.20
CA SER A 131 17.19 8.84 14.35
C SER A 131 16.41 9.51 13.20
N PRO A 132 16.74 9.23 11.93
CA PRO A 132 16.01 9.74 10.78
C PRO A 132 14.51 9.38 10.79
N GLU A 133 14.12 8.40 11.61
CA GLU A 133 12.75 7.97 11.81
C GLU A 133 11.82 9.07 12.33
N THR A 134 12.31 9.98 13.18
CA THR A 134 11.50 11.09 13.72
C THR A 134 11.06 12.02 12.60
N VAL A 135 11.99 12.36 11.69
CA VAL A 135 11.69 13.16 10.50
C VAL A 135 10.69 12.43 9.60
N ALA A 136 10.86 11.12 9.43
CA ALA A 136 9.92 10.33 8.62
C ALA A 136 8.49 10.30 9.21
N LYS A 137 8.33 10.27 10.54
CA LYS A 137 7.00 10.36 11.19
C LYS A 137 6.36 11.74 10.99
N ASP A 138 7.16 12.80 11.04
CA ASP A 138 6.67 14.16 10.81
C ASP A 138 6.17 14.34 9.37
N ILE A 139 6.88 13.78 8.39
CA ILE A 139 6.43 13.79 6.97
C ILE A 139 5.05 13.14 6.84
N VAL A 140 4.83 12.00 7.48
CA VAL A 140 3.53 11.31 7.46
C VAL A 140 2.42 12.17 8.09
N ARG A 141 2.74 12.90 9.16
CA ARG A 141 1.77 13.79 9.81
C ARG A 141 1.43 14.99 8.95
N MET A 142 2.41 15.56 8.23
CA MET A 142 2.20 16.70 7.33
C MET A 142 1.40 16.30 6.09
N THR A 143 1.78 15.20 5.45
CA THR A 143 1.08 14.67 4.27
C THR A 143 -0.39 14.34 4.54
N LYS A 144 -0.73 13.84 5.75
CA LYS A 144 -2.13 13.56 6.15
C LYS A 144 -3.02 14.81 6.25
N LYS A 145 -2.45 16.03 6.33
CA LYS A 145 -3.24 17.26 6.39
C LYS A 145 -3.74 17.70 5.02
N HIS A 146 -3.17 17.14 3.95
CA HIS A 146 -3.47 17.52 2.58
C HIS A 146 -4.50 16.53 2.01
N ASP A 147 -5.76 16.93 1.97
CA ASP A 147 -6.84 16.17 1.33
C ASP A 147 -6.72 16.18 -0.20
N PHE A 148 -5.98 17.15 -0.74
CA PHE A 148 -5.68 17.28 -2.17
C PHE A 148 -4.18 17.37 -2.40
N CYS A 149 -3.74 16.85 -3.54
CA CYS A 149 -2.34 16.89 -3.94
C CYS A 149 -1.89 18.35 -4.17
N PRO A 150 -0.87 18.85 -3.45
CA PRO A 150 -0.40 20.23 -3.59
C PRO A 150 0.41 20.48 -4.86
N HIS A 151 0.64 19.45 -5.70
CA HIS A 151 1.35 19.60 -6.96
C HIS A 151 0.45 20.26 -8.01
N PRO A 152 0.89 21.36 -8.64
CA PRO A 152 0.05 22.16 -9.55
C PRO A 152 -0.42 21.37 -10.77
N GLU A 153 0.36 20.37 -11.21
CA GLU A 153 0.06 19.52 -12.36
C GLU A 153 -0.91 18.36 -12.03
N CYS A 154 -1.26 18.14 -10.76
CA CYS A 154 -1.97 16.94 -10.32
C CYS A 154 -3.34 17.24 -9.70
N GLY A 155 -3.38 18.01 -8.60
CA GLY A 155 -4.62 18.36 -7.87
C GLY A 155 -5.48 17.18 -7.38
N ALA A 156 -5.00 15.94 -7.45
CA ALA A 156 -5.80 14.76 -7.15
C ALA A 156 -6.18 14.68 -5.66
N GLN A 157 -7.43 14.30 -5.37
CA GLN A 157 -7.88 13.97 -4.02
C GLN A 157 -7.08 12.81 -3.46
N GLN A 158 -6.73 12.89 -2.18
CA GLN A 158 -6.03 11.84 -1.43
C GLN A 158 -7.03 11.12 -0.53
N TYR A 159 -6.87 9.80 -0.44
CA TYR A 159 -7.70 8.93 0.40
C TYR A 159 -6.87 8.36 1.54
N ASP A 160 -7.51 8.06 2.68
CA ASP A 160 -6.81 7.37 3.77
C ASP A 160 -6.62 5.90 3.43
N ILE A 161 -5.46 5.38 3.79
CA ILE A 161 -5.07 4.00 3.47
C ILE A 161 -5.09 3.19 4.75
N GLN A 162 -5.91 2.16 4.76
CA GLN A 162 -6.01 1.19 5.83
C GLN A 162 -5.18 -0.05 5.53
N HIS A 163 -4.82 -0.77 6.59
CA HIS A 163 -4.00 -1.97 6.53
C HIS A 163 -4.68 -3.05 7.34
N GLU A 164 -5.19 -4.05 6.65
CA GLU A 164 -5.62 -5.31 7.23
C GLU A 164 -4.42 -6.25 7.24
N LYS A 165 -4.06 -6.70 8.44
CA LYS A 165 -2.89 -7.57 8.61
C LYS A 165 -3.16 -8.93 7.95
N PRO A 166 -2.13 -9.57 7.36
CA PRO A 166 -0.71 -9.19 7.44
C PRO A 166 -0.25 -8.19 6.36
N THR A 167 -0.84 -8.21 5.16
CA THR A 167 -0.27 -7.54 3.96
C THR A 167 -1.29 -6.84 3.08
N THR A 168 -2.55 -6.73 3.51
CA THR A 168 -3.64 -6.18 2.68
C THR A 168 -3.80 -4.68 2.93
N PHE A 169 -3.79 -3.87 1.88
CA PHE A 169 -3.99 -2.42 1.95
C PHE A 169 -5.19 -2.01 1.10
N TYR A 170 -6.02 -1.12 1.62
CA TYR A 170 -7.18 -0.60 0.91
C TYR A 170 -7.32 0.91 1.12
N GLU A 171 -7.78 1.58 0.06
CA GLU A 171 -8.15 2.99 0.10
C GLU A 171 -9.57 3.11 0.61
N VAL A 172 -9.76 3.97 1.60
CA VAL A 172 -11.08 4.29 2.13
C VAL A 172 -11.64 5.45 1.33
N GLN A 173 -12.74 5.20 0.62
CA GLN A 173 -13.47 6.22 -0.12
C GLN A 173 -14.83 6.45 0.53
N ASP A 174 -15.25 7.70 0.60
CA ASP A 174 -16.58 8.05 1.09
C ASP A 174 -17.57 7.91 -0.07
N VAL A 175 -18.16 6.73 -0.19
CA VAL A 175 -19.18 6.44 -1.19
C VAL A 175 -20.56 6.73 -0.61
N LEU A 176 -21.53 7.00 -1.49
CA LEU A 176 -22.92 7.14 -1.07
C LEU A 176 -23.40 5.82 -0.43
N SER A 177 -23.98 5.91 0.77
CA SER A 177 -24.63 4.78 1.43
C SER A 177 -25.69 4.19 0.53
N SER A 178 -25.82 2.86 0.48
CA SER A 178 -26.95 2.18 -0.16
C SER A 178 -28.30 2.56 0.46
N GLU A 179 -28.28 3.02 1.71
CA GLU A 179 -29.47 3.42 2.47
C GLU A 179 -29.68 4.95 2.47
N TYR A 180 -29.06 5.67 1.53
CA TYR A 180 -29.09 7.14 1.50
C TYR A 180 -30.52 7.71 1.51
N SER A 181 -31.48 7.08 0.84
CA SER A 181 -32.89 7.50 0.81
C SER A 181 -33.52 7.46 2.21
N ASN A 182 -33.28 6.37 2.95
CA ASN A 182 -33.77 6.20 4.32
C ASN A 182 -33.13 7.19 5.28
N LEU A 183 -31.83 7.46 5.11
CA LEU A 183 -31.12 8.46 5.92
C LEU A 183 -31.67 9.87 5.69
N ILE A 184 -31.99 10.23 4.44
CA ILE A 184 -32.63 11.52 4.12
C ILE A 184 -34.02 11.58 4.76
N LEU A 185 -34.84 10.54 4.60
CA LEU A 185 -36.19 10.49 5.16
C LEU A 185 -36.20 10.58 6.69
N GLY A 186 -35.25 9.91 7.36
CA GLY A 186 -35.08 10.00 8.80
C GLY A 186 -34.69 11.41 9.24
N ALA A 187 -33.77 12.05 8.52
CA ALA A 187 -33.31 13.41 8.82
C ALA A 187 -34.36 14.50 8.58
N MET A 188 -35.36 14.22 7.74
CA MET A 188 -36.47 15.14 7.46
C MET A 188 -37.57 15.07 8.52
N GLN A 189 -37.61 14.01 9.34
CA GLN A 189 -38.59 13.89 10.41
C GLN A 189 -38.17 14.74 11.63
N PRO A 190 -39.13 15.32 12.36
CA PRO A 190 -38.83 16.01 13.60
C PRO A 190 -38.27 15.03 14.64
N ASP A 191 -37.24 15.44 15.37
CA ASP A 191 -36.68 14.64 16.46
C ASP A 191 -37.72 14.48 17.57
N THR A 192 -38.08 13.24 17.89
CA THR A 192 -39.09 12.94 18.92
C THR A 192 -38.64 13.31 20.33
N GLU A 193 -37.34 13.55 20.53
CA GLU A 193 -36.74 13.90 21.82
C GLU A 193 -36.51 15.41 22.00
N ASP A 194 -36.65 16.21 20.93
CA ASP A 194 -36.42 17.65 20.96
C ASP A 194 -37.65 18.40 20.43
N GLU A 195 -38.48 18.94 21.34
CA GLU A 195 -39.74 19.64 21.03
C GLU A 195 -39.56 20.88 20.14
N THR A 196 -38.31 21.34 19.95
CA THR A 196 -37.96 22.47 19.08
C THR A 196 -37.56 22.07 17.66
N SER A 197 -37.41 20.77 17.40
CA SER A 197 -37.02 20.23 16.09
C SER A 197 -38.23 20.21 15.14
N THR A 198 -38.28 21.16 14.22
CA THR A 198 -39.26 21.15 13.12
C THR A 198 -38.70 20.35 11.95
N GLY A 199 -39.40 19.27 11.57
CA GLY A 199 -39.03 18.48 10.40
C GLY A 199 -38.97 19.32 9.12
N VAL A 200 -38.16 18.89 8.16
CA VAL A 200 -37.93 19.62 6.90
C VAL A 200 -38.79 19.00 5.81
N SER A 201 -39.64 19.80 5.17
CA SER A 201 -40.44 19.36 4.03
C SER A 201 -39.61 19.29 2.73
N PRO A 202 -40.02 18.49 1.73
CA PRO A 202 -39.34 18.46 0.43
C PRO A 202 -39.27 19.82 -0.29
N GLN A 203 -40.26 20.69 -0.04
CA GLN A 203 -40.32 22.05 -0.58
C GLN A 203 -39.27 22.95 0.08
N GLU A 204 -39.17 22.93 1.40
CA GLU A 204 -38.13 23.67 2.13
C GLU A 204 -36.73 23.17 1.77
N LEU A 205 -36.56 21.85 1.60
CA LEU A 205 -35.29 21.28 1.15
C LEU A 205 -34.92 21.77 -0.26
N SER A 206 -35.90 21.90 -1.16
CA SER A 206 -35.71 22.47 -2.51
C SER A 206 -35.26 23.92 -2.46
N GLU A 207 -35.86 24.72 -1.60
CA GLU A 207 -35.49 26.14 -1.44
C GLU A 207 -34.09 26.31 -0.85
N ILE A 208 -33.74 25.52 0.16
CA ILE A 208 -32.44 25.57 0.84
C ILE A 208 -31.32 25.10 -0.10
N THR A 209 -31.52 23.98 -0.80
CA THR A 209 -30.49 23.36 -1.64
C THR A 209 -30.45 23.93 -3.06
N LYS A 210 -31.50 24.64 -3.49
CA LYS A 210 -31.74 25.09 -4.87
C LYS A 210 -31.85 23.94 -5.88
N ILE A 211 -32.12 22.72 -5.42
CA ILE A 211 -32.35 21.56 -6.27
C ILE A 211 -33.84 21.55 -6.65
N PRO A 212 -34.21 21.32 -7.93
CA PRO A 212 -35.61 21.21 -8.32
C PRO A 212 -36.37 20.15 -7.51
N ILE A 213 -37.60 20.47 -7.11
CA ILE A 213 -38.40 19.60 -6.24
C ILE A 213 -38.61 18.20 -6.82
N ASP A 214 -38.78 18.09 -8.14
CA ASP A 214 -38.92 16.80 -8.82
C ASP A 214 -37.67 15.92 -8.62
N ARG A 215 -36.48 16.53 -8.67
CA ARG A 215 -35.22 15.83 -8.45
C ARG A 215 -35.06 15.41 -7.00
N ILE A 216 -35.48 16.25 -6.03
CA ILE A 216 -35.48 15.87 -4.61
C ILE A 216 -36.40 14.67 -4.36
N ASN A 217 -37.61 14.67 -4.93
CA ASN A 217 -38.55 13.56 -4.78
C ASN A 217 -37.99 12.26 -5.40
N GLN A 218 -37.30 12.35 -6.54
CA GLN A 218 -36.61 11.20 -7.15
C GLN A 218 -35.43 10.69 -6.31
N ILE A 219 -34.71 11.58 -5.62
CA ILE A 219 -33.62 11.20 -4.70
C ILE A 219 -34.18 10.51 -3.46
N ILE A 220 -35.24 11.07 -2.86
CA ILE A 220 -35.90 10.53 -1.66
C ILE A 220 -36.51 9.15 -1.93
N SER A 221 -37.12 8.96 -3.10
CA SER A 221 -37.69 7.66 -3.50
C SER A 221 -36.64 6.60 -3.86
N GLY A 222 -35.37 6.99 -4.01
CA GLY A 222 -34.29 6.09 -4.40
C GLY A 222 -34.25 5.79 -5.91
N GLU A 223 -35.11 6.40 -6.72
CA GLU A 223 -35.10 6.27 -8.18
C GLU A 223 -33.88 6.95 -8.82
N PHE A 224 -33.38 8.01 -8.18
CA PHE A 224 -32.24 8.77 -8.65
C PHE A 224 -31.11 8.80 -7.62
N ARG A 225 -29.89 8.47 -8.08
CA ARG A 225 -28.69 8.61 -7.27
C ARG A 225 -28.23 10.07 -7.30
N PRO A 226 -28.14 10.77 -6.16
CA PRO A 226 -27.74 12.17 -6.12
C PRO A 226 -26.34 12.34 -6.71
N LEU A 227 -26.17 13.40 -7.49
CA LEU A 227 -24.84 13.86 -7.94
C LEU A 227 -24.04 14.33 -6.73
N GLU A 228 -22.72 14.44 -6.86
CA GLU A 228 -21.85 14.83 -5.75
C GLU A 228 -22.21 16.22 -5.19
N GLU A 229 -22.53 17.18 -6.06
CA GLU A 229 -22.97 18.53 -5.68
C GLU A 229 -24.31 18.50 -4.91
N ASP A 230 -25.30 17.76 -5.46
CA ASP A 230 -26.62 17.58 -4.85
C ASP A 230 -26.50 16.90 -3.48
N ARG A 231 -25.65 15.87 -3.37
CA ARG A 231 -25.38 15.13 -2.13
C ARG A 231 -24.81 16.07 -1.07
N ILE A 232 -23.78 16.86 -1.40
CA ILE A 232 -23.16 17.80 -0.46
C ILE A 232 -24.18 18.86 0.00
N ALA A 233 -25.02 19.37 -0.91
CA ALA A 233 -26.05 20.34 -0.57
C ALA A 233 -27.09 19.75 0.40
N ILE A 234 -27.55 18.53 0.15
CA ILE A 234 -28.52 17.82 1.02
C ILE A 234 -27.89 17.48 2.39
N GLN A 235 -26.66 16.96 2.43
CA GLN A 235 -25.93 16.67 3.68
C GLN A 235 -25.80 17.93 4.54
N LYS A 236 -25.49 19.08 3.92
CA LYS A 236 -25.38 20.36 4.62
C LYS A 236 -26.72 20.88 5.13
N ALA A 237 -27.78 20.74 4.34
CA ALA A 237 -29.13 21.18 4.71
C ALA A 237 -29.70 20.36 5.88
N LEU A 238 -29.56 19.04 5.81
CA LEU A 238 -30.12 18.10 6.80
C LEU A 238 -29.15 17.74 7.93
N LYS A 239 -27.90 18.22 7.87
CA LYS A 239 -26.82 17.88 8.83
C LYS A 239 -26.62 16.37 9.03
N VAL A 240 -26.81 15.58 7.96
CA VAL A 240 -26.65 14.13 7.99
C VAL A 240 -25.52 13.69 7.07
N ASP A 241 -24.77 12.67 7.49
CA ASP A 241 -23.79 12.02 6.63
C ASP A 241 -24.46 10.93 5.79
N LEU A 242 -24.53 11.15 4.48
CA LEU A 242 -25.07 10.20 3.52
C LEU A 242 -23.99 9.28 2.95
N THR A 243 -22.74 9.42 3.39
CA THR A 243 -21.63 8.61 2.93
C THR A 243 -21.27 7.52 3.94
N VAL A 244 -20.82 6.39 3.42
CA VAL A 244 -20.20 5.32 4.18
C VAL A 244 -18.78 5.14 3.68
N LYS A 245 -17.89 4.81 4.61
CA LYS A 245 -16.51 4.45 4.30
C LYS A 245 -16.51 3.10 3.61
N ASP A 246 -16.44 3.12 2.29
CA ASP A 246 -16.24 1.93 1.50
C ASP A 246 -14.75 1.67 1.38
N ALA A 247 -14.36 0.59 2.01
CA ALA A 247 -13.10 -0.06 1.78
C ALA A 247 -13.37 -1.02 0.63
N ASN A 248 -13.11 -0.62 -0.62
CA ASN A 248 -13.21 -1.47 -1.83
C ASN A 248 -12.50 -2.82 -1.59
N LYS A 249 -13.19 -3.79 -0.98
CA LYS A 249 -12.64 -5.05 -0.47
C LYS A 249 -12.99 -6.20 -1.40
#